data_AF-A0A0C3Q3K6-F1
#
_entry.id   AF-A0A0C3Q3K6-F1
#
_cell.length_a   1.000
_cell.length_b   1.000
_cell.length_c   1.000
_cell.angle_alpha   90.00
_cell.angle_beta   90.00
_cell.angle_gamma   90.00
#
_symmetry.space_group_name_H-M   'P 1'
#
loop_
_entity.id
_entity.type
_entity.pdbx_description
1 polymer ?
#
loop_
_entity_poly.entity_id
_entity_poly.type
_entity_poly.pdbx_seq_one_letter_code
_entity_poly.pdbx_strand_id
1 'polypeptide(L)'
;QRKFRYVEKWTGSNLMESNPRKCKVMVIGGSHENEPLFELFGTVIPFTDSYKYVGVQIQSKGKNIFRLHYENKAQAARVAAMAAFSLNSIVGPIDPLTGRKLYLAQIDPHLTAACDVCVDTEQSHLRMLERVQETFIRRFLGLSDKSLTAFLFSETGLWPIAYRRLTLAVRYLGYIIDLPDAHLAKRATKESDLLARQNCARGWYAGLIRLLKDRANFALPAFGSLSPQIITDALSSIRKTMLRTLRQRLDNSPKAYLVRDTQVEDEHGRVSKPVIYLRHYLTIIRRSHRLALTKLLLSDHSLASERMRWLEKDKRPPRNLRLCRNCGNSAETPEHIMFSCKLPQNTGAGKLRSAILTMLGKKGASQIPDSEATTAVRSALRSQHTVATLAELAYTSYTYFNKLQDDIE
;
A
#
# COMPACT_ATOMS: atom_id res chain seq x y z
N GLN A 1 -28.62 1.54 36.67
CA GLN A 1 -30.08 1.38 36.61
C GLN A 1 -30.88 2.60 36.13
N ARG A 2 -30.73 3.81 36.69
CA ARG A 2 -31.59 4.98 36.36
C ARG A 2 -31.77 5.28 34.86
N LYS A 3 -30.70 5.21 34.06
CA LYS A 3 -30.76 5.45 32.60
C LYS A 3 -31.58 4.39 31.85
N PHE A 4 -31.52 3.11 32.26
CA PHE A 4 -32.34 2.05 31.68
C PHE A 4 -33.83 2.27 31.95
N ARG A 5 -34.20 2.58 33.21
CA ARG A 5 -35.58 2.93 33.56
C ARG A 5 -36.12 4.14 32.79
N TYR A 6 -35.27 5.12 32.53
CA TYR A 6 -35.64 6.25 31.67
C TYR A 6 -35.94 5.80 30.24
N VAL A 7 -35.10 4.93 29.67
CA VAL A 7 -35.32 4.36 28.34
C VAL A 7 -36.61 3.54 28.28
N GLU A 8 -36.90 2.73 29.29
CA GLU A 8 -38.17 1.97 29.40
C GLU A 8 -39.38 2.90 29.39
N LYS A 9 -39.36 3.95 30.23
CA LYS A 9 -40.44 4.93 30.28
C LYS A 9 -40.60 5.65 28.94
N TRP A 10 -39.49 6.09 28.35
CA TRP A 10 -39.52 6.83 27.09
C TRP A 10 -40.01 5.96 25.93
N THR A 11 -39.52 4.72 25.81
CA THR A 11 -39.97 3.78 24.77
C THR A 11 -41.44 3.42 24.95
N GLY A 12 -41.90 3.19 26.18
CA GLY A 12 -43.32 3.00 26.49
C GLY A 12 -44.20 4.19 26.11
N SER A 13 -43.78 5.43 26.42
CA SER A 13 -44.50 6.65 26.03
C SER A 13 -44.53 6.89 24.51
N ASN A 14 -43.59 6.32 23.76
CA ASN A 14 -43.48 6.48 22.32
C ASN A 14 -43.92 5.22 21.55
N LEU A 15 -44.58 4.26 22.22
CA LEU A 15 -45.06 3.01 21.61
C LEU A 15 -43.96 2.21 20.86
N MET A 16 -42.75 2.21 21.41
CA MET A 16 -41.61 1.46 20.89
C MET A 16 -41.22 0.33 21.84
N GLU A 17 -40.70 -0.76 21.27
CA GLU A 17 -40.15 -1.88 22.02
C GLU A 17 -38.62 -1.93 21.84
N SER A 18 -37.88 -2.02 22.95
CA SER A 18 -36.44 -2.32 22.91
C SER A 18 -36.25 -3.82 23.09
N ASN A 19 -35.33 -4.42 22.33
CA ASN A 19 -35.01 -5.85 22.46
C ASN A 19 -33.84 -6.04 23.45
N PRO A 20 -34.09 -6.49 24.70
CA PRO A 20 -33.04 -6.60 25.72
C PRO A 20 -31.98 -7.64 25.35
N ARG A 21 -32.30 -8.63 24.51
CA ARG A 21 -31.35 -9.68 24.09
C ARG A 21 -30.22 -9.12 23.22
N LYS A 22 -30.47 -8.03 22.49
CA LYS A 22 -29.47 -7.30 21.70
C LYS A 22 -28.70 -6.27 22.51
N CYS A 23 -29.16 -5.93 23.73
CA CYS A 23 -28.47 -5.02 24.62
C CYS A 23 -27.32 -5.74 25.34
N LYS A 24 -26.23 -5.01 25.57
CA LYS A 24 -25.07 -5.46 26.33
C LYS A 24 -24.55 -4.31 27.20
N VAL A 25 -23.96 -4.63 28.35
CA VAL A 25 -23.21 -3.67 29.17
C VAL A 25 -21.73 -3.94 29.02
N MET A 26 -20.93 -2.88 28.90
CA MET A 26 -19.48 -2.97 28.74
C MET A 26 -18.82 -1.97 29.67
N VAL A 27 -17.83 -2.42 30.44
CA VAL A 27 -17.12 -1.63 31.46
C VAL A 27 -15.74 -1.26 30.91
N ILE A 28 -15.54 -0.01 30.49
CA ILE A 28 -14.28 0.41 29.86
C ILE A 28 -13.21 0.68 30.91
N GLY A 29 -12.03 0.06 30.75
CA GLY A 29 -10.87 0.31 31.61
C GLY A 29 -10.88 -0.41 32.97
N GLY A 30 -11.83 -1.32 33.21
CA GLY A 30 -11.97 -2.06 34.46
C GLY A 30 -12.54 -3.47 34.27
N SER A 31 -12.81 -4.15 35.39
CA SER A 31 -13.51 -5.44 35.44
C SER A 31 -14.99 -5.23 35.75
N HIS A 32 -15.85 -6.09 35.22
CA HIS A 32 -17.29 -6.09 35.51
C HIS A 32 -17.68 -7.08 36.61
N GLU A 33 -16.71 -7.77 37.23
CA GLU A 33 -16.95 -8.80 38.25
C GLU A 33 -17.72 -8.30 39.48
N ASN A 34 -17.51 -7.03 39.85
CA ASN A 34 -18.15 -6.41 41.02
C ASN A 34 -19.24 -5.40 40.63
N GLU A 35 -19.61 -5.33 39.35
CA GLU A 35 -20.61 -4.37 38.89
C GLU A 35 -22.03 -4.88 39.15
N PRO A 36 -22.95 -4.01 39.60
CA PRO A 36 -24.33 -4.42 39.83
C PRO A 36 -25.01 -4.83 38.53
N LEU A 37 -25.94 -5.80 38.62
CA LEU A 37 -26.75 -6.21 37.49
C LEU A 37 -27.62 -5.04 36.99
N PHE A 38 -27.77 -4.96 35.68
CA PHE A 38 -28.64 -3.98 35.03
C PHE A 38 -29.82 -4.70 34.40
N GLU A 39 -31.01 -4.15 34.61
CA GLU A 39 -32.24 -4.69 34.04
C GLU A 39 -32.85 -3.70 33.04
N LEU A 40 -33.37 -4.24 31.95
CA LEU A 40 -34.19 -3.55 30.97
C LEU A 40 -35.45 -4.40 30.68
N PHE A 41 -36.64 -3.85 30.96
CA PHE A 41 -37.94 -4.53 30.89
C PHE A 41 -37.97 -5.85 31.67
N GLY A 42 -37.44 -5.83 32.90
CA GLY A 42 -37.34 -7.02 33.77
C GLY A 42 -36.36 -8.08 33.27
N THR A 43 -35.64 -7.82 32.17
CA THR A 43 -34.61 -8.72 31.65
C THR A 43 -33.23 -8.23 32.06
N VAL A 44 -32.44 -9.11 32.69
CA VAL A 44 -31.04 -8.82 33.03
C VAL A 44 -30.20 -8.69 31.75
N ILE A 45 -29.49 -7.58 31.62
CA ILE A 45 -28.60 -7.31 30.49
C ILE A 45 -27.22 -7.88 30.79
N PRO A 46 -26.68 -8.78 29.96
CA PRO A 46 -25.38 -9.39 30.22
C PRO A 46 -24.24 -8.42 29.95
N PHE A 47 -23.18 -8.56 30.76
CA PHE A 47 -21.90 -7.90 30.53
C PHE A 47 -21.13 -8.56 29.37
N THR A 48 -20.33 -7.77 28.66
CA THR A 48 -19.42 -8.25 27.62
C THR A 48 -18.13 -7.46 27.63
N ASP A 49 -17.04 -8.12 27.25
CA ASP A 49 -15.74 -7.46 27.07
C ASP A 49 -15.54 -6.90 25.65
N SER A 50 -16.40 -7.27 24.71
CA SER A 50 -16.38 -6.68 23.38
C SER A 50 -17.76 -6.66 22.74
N TYR A 51 -17.98 -5.67 21.88
CA TYR A 51 -19.25 -5.51 21.18
C TYR A 51 -19.06 -4.85 19.82
N LYS A 52 -19.86 -5.27 18.84
CA LYS A 52 -19.87 -4.69 17.50
C LYS A 52 -20.93 -3.60 17.43
N TYR A 53 -20.50 -2.35 17.33
CA TYR A 53 -21.38 -1.19 17.20
C TYR A 53 -21.22 -0.56 15.81
N VAL A 54 -22.30 -0.54 15.02
CA VAL A 54 -22.32 0.01 13.65
C VAL A 54 -21.14 -0.49 12.80
N GLY A 55 -20.85 -1.80 12.89
CA GLY A 55 -19.77 -2.42 12.11
C GLY A 55 -18.36 -2.30 12.70
N VAL A 56 -18.18 -1.55 13.79
CA VAL A 56 -16.91 -1.37 14.49
C VAL A 56 -16.84 -2.25 15.73
N GLN A 57 -15.77 -3.04 15.86
CA GLN A 57 -15.56 -3.82 17.07
C GLN A 57 -14.91 -2.95 18.14
N ILE A 58 -15.56 -2.84 19.29
CA ILE A 58 -15.03 -2.14 20.46
C ILE A 58 -14.77 -3.17 21.55
N GLN A 59 -13.69 -3.01 22.30
CA GLN A 59 -13.36 -3.83 23.47
C GLN A 59 -13.20 -2.97 24.72
N SER A 60 -13.54 -3.54 25.87
CA SER A 60 -13.41 -2.93 27.19
C SER A 60 -11.99 -3.00 27.76
N LYS A 61 -11.28 -4.08 27.44
CA LYS A 61 -9.99 -4.43 28.02
C LYS A 61 -8.84 -3.95 27.13
N GLY A 62 -7.75 -3.51 27.77
CA GLY A 62 -6.52 -3.08 27.11
C GLY A 62 -6.46 -1.58 26.79
N LYS A 63 -5.27 -1.12 26.36
CA LYS A 63 -4.98 0.31 26.13
C LYS A 63 -5.72 0.90 24.93
N ASN A 64 -6.05 0.07 23.94
CA ASN A 64 -6.71 0.49 22.70
C ASN A 64 -8.06 -0.21 22.54
N ILE A 65 -9.13 0.56 22.58
CA ILE A 65 -10.50 0.04 22.47
C ILE A 65 -10.82 -0.54 21.08
N PHE A 66 -9.97 -0.30 20.07
CA PHE A 66 -10.19 -0.75 18.69
C PHE A 66 -9.25 -1.86 18.23
N ARG A 67 -8.36 -2.37 19.08
CA ARG A 67 -7.39 -3.42 18.69
C ARG A 67 -8.08 -4.61 18.01
N LEU A 68 -9.14 -5.14 18.61
CA LEU A 68 -9.88 -6.26 18.06
C LEU A 68 -10.53 -5.94 16.69
N HIS A 69 -10.86 -4.67 16.43
CA HIS A 69 -11.33 -4.23 15.10
C HIS A 69 -10.22 -4.35 14.05
N TYR A 70 -9.00 -3.92 14.36
CA TYR A 70 -7.85 -4.09 13.45
C TYR A 70 -7.59 -5.56 13.15
N GLU A 71 -7.61 -6.42 14.17
CA GLU A 71 -7.40 -7.87 14.04
C GLU A 71 -8.47 -8.51 13.14
N ASN A 72 -9.74 -8.22 13.40
CA ASN A 72 -10.87 -8.72 12.63
C ASN A 72 -10.85 -8.23 11.17
N LYS A 73 -10.51 -6.95 10.94
CA LYS A 73 -10.45 -6.39 9.58
C LYS A 73 -9.22 -6.87 8.81
N ALA A 74 -8.08 -7.03 9.47
CA ALA A 74 -6.92 -7.69 8.86
C ALA A 74 -7.26 -9.13 8.46
N GLN A 75 -7.95 -9.88 9.32
CA GLN A 75 -8.36 -11.24 9.02
C GLN A 75 -9.37 -11.31 7.88
N ALA A 76 -10.40 -10.48 7.88
CA ALA A 76 -11.37 -10.41 6.79
C ALA A 76 -10.70 -10.06 5.45
N ALA A 77 -9.79 -9.09 5.46
CA ALA A 77 -9.01 -8.72 4.28
C ALA A 77 -8.10 -9.86 3.80
N ARG A 78 -7.49 -10.64 4.72
CA ARG A 78 -6.72 -11.85 4.37
C ARG A 78 -7.59 -12.91 3.73
N VAL A 79 -8.78 -13.17 4.27
CA VAL A 79 -9.73 -14.15 3.70
C VAL A 79 -10.15 -13.71 2.30
N ALA A 80 -10.51 -12.43 2.10
CA ALA A 80 -10.82 -11.89 0.78
C ALA A 80 -9.63 -12.03 -0.19
N ALA A 81 -8.41 -11.72 0.27
CA ALA A 81 -7.19 -11.92 -0.53
C ALA A 81 -6.98 -13.40 -0.90
N MET A 82 -7.19 -14.33 0.02
CA MET A 82 -7.08 -15.77 -0.26
C MET A 82 -8.11 -16.21 -1.30
N ALA A 83 -9.36 -15.79 -1.16
CA ALA A 83 -10.43 -16.08 -2.11
C ALA A 83 -10.14 -15.52 -3.51
N ALA A 84 -9.57 -14.31 -3.60
CA ALA A 84 -9.17 -13.72 -4.88
C ALA A 84 -8.15 -14.61 -5.61
N PHE A 85 -7.17 -15.18 -4.89
CA PHE A 85 -6.13 -16.01 -5.48
C PHE A 85 -6.46 -17.52 -5.55
N SER A 86 -7.49 -18.01 -4.85
CA SER A 86 -7.86 -19.43 -4.88
C SER A 86 -8.41 -19.85 -6.25
N LEU A 87 -8.96 -18.90 -7.01
CA LEU A 87 -9.47 -19.13 -8.36
C LEU A 87 -8.36 -19.22 -9.42
N ASN A 88 -7.08 -19.01 -9.05
CA ASN A 88 -5.97 -19.02 -10.00
C ASN A 88 -5.84 -20.34 -10.79
N SER A 89 -6.26 -21.47 -10.22
CA SER A 89 -6.25 -22.76 -10.91
C SER A 89 -7.33 -22.87 -11.99
N ILE A 90 -8.40 -22.09 -11.90
CA ILE A 90 -9.57 -22.13 -12.79
C ILE A 90 -9.47 -21.02 -13.84
N VAL A 91 -9.28 -19.76 -13.41
CA VAL A 91 -9.29 -18.59 -14.30
C VAL A 91 -7.89 -18.17 -14.74
N GLY A 92 -6.86 -18.88 -14.27
CA GLY A 92 -5.48 -18.50 -14.44
C GLY A 92 -5.01 -17.42 -13.47
N PRO A 93 -3.72 -17.06 -13.53
CA PRO A 93 -3.10 -16.13 -12.59
C PRO A 93 -3.59 -14.70 -12.77
N ILE A 94 -3.91 -14.03 -11.66
CA ILE A 94 -4.30 -12.61 -11.64
C ILE A 94 -3.20 -11.72 -12.23
N ASP A 95 -3.54 -10.94 -13.26
CA ASP A 95 -2.68 -9.89 -13.81
C ASP A 95 -2.72 -8.62 -12.94
N PRO A 96 -1.73 -7.71 -13.03
CA PRO A 96 -1.70 -6.51 -12.19
C PRO A 96 -2.89 -5.55 -12.33
N LEU A 97 -3.51 -5.44 -13.51
CA LEU A 97 -4.69 -4.59 -13.70
C LEU A 97 -5.87 -5.14 -12.92
N THR A 98 -6.15 -6.44 -13.09
CA THR A 98 -7.21 -7.14 -12.36
C THR A 98 -6.90 -7.18 -10.88
N GLY A 99 -5.65 -7.45 -10.49
CA GLY A 99 -5.19 -7.43 -9.10
C GLY A 99 -5.44 -6.09 -8.42
N ARG A 100 -5.14 -4.98 -9.09
CA ARG A 100 -5.45 -3.63 -8.59
C ARG A 100 -6.96 -3.41 -8.44
N LYS A 101 -7.77 -3.85 -9.39
CA LYS A 101 -9.24 -3.75 -9.31
C LYS A 101 -9.79 -4.56 -8.14
N LEU A 102 -9.36 -5.81 -7.98
CA LEU A 102 -9.75 -6.67 -6.86
C LEU A 102 -9.31 -6.10 -5.52
N TYR A 103 -8.11 -5.53 -5.44
CA TYR A 103 -7.66 -4.81 -4.24
C TYR A 103 -8.66 -3.72 -3.85
N LEU A 104 -8.98 -2.80 -4.79
CA LEU A 104 -9.86 -1.68 -4.52
C LEU A 104 -11.30 -2.11 -4.20
N ALA A 105 -11.78 -3.20 -4.81
CA ALA A 105 -13.14 -3.67 -4.66
C ALA A 105 -13.38 -4.52 -3.41
N GLN A 106 -12.42 -5.36 -3.02
CA GLN A 106 -12.63 -6.39 -2.00
C GLN A 106 -11.70 -6.27 -0.79
N ILE A 107 -10.45 -5.84 -0.96
CA ILE A 107 -9.47 -5.79 0.12
C ILE A 107 -9.50 -4.41 0.81
N ASP A 108 -9.47 -3.35 0.03
CA ASP A 108 -9.44 -1.97 0.51
C ASP A 108 -10.63 -1.61 1.42
N PRO A 109 -11.88 -2.03 1.15
CA PRO A 109 -13.01 -1.77 2.06
C PRO A 109 -12.82 -2.38 3.44
N HIS A 110 -12.16 -3.54 3.55
CA HIS A 110 -11.82 -4.12 4.85
C HIS A 110 -10.70 -3.32 5.53
N LEU A 111 -9.65 -2.96 4.79
CA LEU A 111 -8.50 -2.24 5.35
C LEU A 111 -8.81 -0.77 5.72
N THR A 112 -9.82 -0.16 5.11
CA THR A 112 -10.26 1.21 5.40
C THR A 112 -11.47 1.28 6.33
N ALA A 113 -12.03 0.13 6.72
CA ALA A 113 -13.22 0.07 7.55
C ALA A 113 -13.04 0.84 8.87
N ALA A 114 -13.92 1.83 9.07
CA ALA A 114 -13.98 2.69 10.25
C ALA A 114 -12.70 3.49 10.54
N CYS A 115 -11.84 3.74 9.54
CA CYS A 115 -10.61 4.52 9.74
C CYS A 115 -10.85 6.00 10.06
N ASP A 116 -12.05 6.49 9.75
CA ASP A 116 -12.56 7.80 10.10
C ASP A 116 -12.77 7.98 11.61
N VAL A 117 -13.24 6.94 12.30
CA VAL A 117 -13.41 6.92 13.77
C VAL A 117 -12.21 6.30 14.47
N CYS A 118 -11.63 5.25 13.90
CA CYS A 118 -10.51 4.50 14.42
C CYS A 118 -9.19 4.99 13.81
N VAL A 119 -8.68 6.10 14.35
CA VAL A 119 -7.41 6.70 13.91
C VAL A 119 -6.21 5.82 14.31
N ASP A 120 -5.22 5.69 13.42
CA ASP A 120 -4.09 4.76 13.52
C ASP A 120 -3.01 5.20 14.52
N THR A 121 -3.39 5.39 15.79
CA THR A 121 -2.53 5.93 16.86
C THR A 121 -1.44 4.97 17.33
N GLU A 122 -1.57 3.68 17.06
CA GLU A 122 -0.59 2.66 17.43
C GLU A 122 -0.07 1.96 16.18
N GLN A 123 1.26 2.04 15.98
CA GLN A 123 1.90 1.52 14.78
C GLN A 123 1.77 -0.01 14.66
N SER A 124 1.76 -0.73 15.78
CA SER A 124 1.58 -2.19 15.82
C SER A 124 0.28 -2.64 15.16
N HIS A 125 -0.83 -1.96 15.43
CA HIS A 125 -2.14 -2.27 14.84
C HIS A 125 -2.17 -1.92 13.35
N LEU A 126 -1.64 -0.76 12.96
CA LEU A 126 -1.54 -0.38 11.56
C LEU A 126 -0.65 -1.36 10.76
N ARG A 127 0.45 -1.87 11.34
CA ARG A 127 1.30 -2.88 10.70
C ARG A 127 0.51 -4.13 10.30
N MET A 128 -0.53 -4.50 11.04
CA MET A 128 -1.36 -5.67 10.68
C MET A 128 -2.06 -5.44 9.34
N LEU A 129 -2.59 -4.23 9.12
CA LEU A 129 -3.26 -3.85 7.86
C LEU A 129 -2.26 -3.69 6.71
N GLU A 130 -1.12 -3.03 6.98
CA GLU A 130 -0.05 -2.84 5.99
C GLU A 130 0.46 -4.18 5.46
N ARG A 131 0.70 -5.16 6.34
CA ARG A 131 1.14 -6.50 5.93
C ARG A 131 0.17 -7.16 4.95
N VAL A 132 -1.15 -7.01 5.16
CA VAL A 132 -2.15 -7.57 4.24
C VAL A 132 -2.08 -6.89 2.88
N GLN A 133 -2.02 -5.55 2.85
CA GLN A 133 -1.87 -4.78 1.62
C GLN A 133 -0.58 -5.16 0.87
N GLU A 134 0.56 -5.15 1.55
CA GLU A 134 1.86 -5.45 0.97
C GLU A 134 1.93 -6.88 0.42
N THR A 135 1.42 -7.86 1.17
CA THR A 135 1.38 -9.27 0.74
C THR A 135 0.50 -9.44 -0.49
N PHE A 136 -0.69 -8.82 -0.50
CA PHE A 136 -1.59 -8.89 -1.66
C PHE A 136 -0.93 -8.31 -2.91
N ILE A 137 -0.31 -7.14 -2.79
CA ILE A 137 0.34 -6.47 -3.93
C ILE A 137 1.53 -7.29 -4.45
N ARG A 138 2.38 -7.82 -3.56
CA ARG A 138 3.51 -8.67 -3.95
C ARG A 138 3.06 -9.88 -4.77
N ARG A 139 1.97 -10.52 -4.38
CA ARG A 139 1.46 -11.73 -5.06
C ARG A 139 1.05 -11.47 -6.51
N PHE A 140 0.31 -10.40 -6.82
CA PHE A 140 -0.08 -10.14 -8.21
C PHE A 140 1.05 -9.49 -9.04
N LEU A 141 2.01 -8.82 -8.41
CA LEU A 141 3.23 -8.36 -9.09
C LEU A 141 4.24 -9.49 -9.35
N GLY A 142 4.14 -10.60 -8.60
CA GLY A 142 5.09 -11.72 -8.66
C GLY A 142 6.45 -11.39 -8.02
N LEU A 143 6.43 -10.60 -6.94
CA LEU A 143 7.61 -10.18 -6.19
C LEU A 143 7.81 -10.97 -4.91
N SER A 144 9.06 -11.18 -4.52
CA SER A 144 9.42 -11.74 -3.22
C SER A 144 9.14 -10.78 -2.05
N ASP A 145 9.22 -11.29 -0.83
CA ASP A 145 9.17 -10.52 0.41
C ASP A 145 10.37 -9.56 0.57
N LYS A 146 11.50 -9.88 -0.07
CA LYS A 146 12.74 -9.09 -0.03
C LYS A 146 12.74 -7.86 -0.94
N SER A 147 11.74 -7.71 -1.82
CA SER A 147 11.65 -6.53 -2.69
C SER A 147 11.28 -5.28 -1.87
N LEU A 148 11.84 -4.13 -2.24
CA LEU A 148 11.60 -2.87 -1.55
C LEU A 148 10.09 -2.53 -1.55
N THR A 149 9.51 -2.27 -0.38
CA THR A 149 8.07 -1.96 -0.26
C THR A 149 7.64 -0.74 -1.08
N ALA A 150 8.54 0.23 -1.30
CA ALA A 150 8.25 1.40 -2.11
C ALA A 150 7.82 1.04 -3.54
N PHE A 151 8.34 -0.06 -4.11
CA PHE A 151 7.95 -0.54 -5.44
C PHE A 151 6.48 -0.95 -5.50
N LEU A 152 5.93 -1.50 -4.42
CA LEU A 152 4.54 -1.93 -4.39
C LEU A 152 3.59 -0.77 -4.70
N PHE A 153 3.95 0.44 -4.25
CA PHE A 153 3.12 1.65 -4.42
C PHE A 153 3.54 2.46 -5.64
N SER A 154 4.85 2.56 -5.92
CA SER A 154 5.33 3.33 -7.06
C SER A 154 4.88 2.75 -8.40
N GLU A 155 4.77 1.42 -8.46
CA GLU A 155 4.49 0.70 -9.71
C GLU A 155 3.01 0.41 -9.93
N THR A 156 2.18 0.34 -8.89
CA THR A 156 0.76 -0.06 -9.01
C THR A 156 -0.22 1.10 -9.03
N GLY A 157 0.22 2.30 -8.66
CA GLY A 157 -0.68 3.43 -8.47
C GLY A 157 -1.49 3.40 -7.16
N LEU A 158 -1.25 2.41 -6.28
CA LEU A 158 -1.94 2.28 -5.00
C LEU A 158 -1.26 3.13 -3.92
N TRP A 159 -2.06 3.63 -2.98
CA TRP A 159 -1.55 4.38 -1.83
C TRP A 159 -1.22 3.44 -0.68
N PRO A 160 -0.12 3.66 0.06
CA PRO A 160 0.09 2.96 1.33
C PRO A 160 -1.10 3.21 2.26
N ILE A 161 -1.60 2.14 2.89
CA ILE A 161 -2.85 2.17 3.65
C ILE A 161 -2.81 3.20 4.79
N ALA A 162 -1.64 3.46 5.38
CA ALA A 162 -1.40 4.48 6.39
C ALA A 162 -1.84 5.89 5.97
N TYR A 163 -1.54 6.28 4.72
CA TYR A 163 -1.90 7.60 4.19
C TYR A 163 -3.34 7.62 3.71
N ARG A 164 -3.81 6.52 3.10
CA ARG A 164 -5.21 6.39 2.67
C ARG A 164 -6.20 6.50 3.83
N ARG A 165 -5.93 5.80 4.93
CA ARG A 165 -6.75 5.85 6.16
C ARG A 165 -6.72 7.25 6.79
N LEU A 166 -5.55 7.89 6.87
CA LEU A 166 -5.45 9.26 7.37
C LEU A 166 -6.21 10.27 6.49
N THR A 167 -6.16 10.13 5.17
CA THR A 167 -6.95 10.94 4.23
C THR A 167 -8.45 10.81 4.48
N LEU A 168 -8.96 9.59 4.72
CA LEU A 168 -10.37 9.36 5.02
C LEU A 168 -10.77 9.97 6.37
N ALA A 169 -9.92 9.88 7.39
CA ALA A 169 -10.17 10.51 8.69
C ALA A 169 -10.20 12.04 8.61
N VAL A 170 -9.32 12.66 7.82
CA VAL A 170 -9.35 14.12 7.59
C VAL A 170 -10.57 14.56 6.78
N ARG A 171 -11.01 13.75 5.80
CA ARG A 171 -12.26 14.03 5.08
C ARG A 171 -13.47 13.97 6.01
N TYR A 172 -13.48 13.01 6.94
CA TYR A 172 -14.52 12.94 7.96
C TYR A 172 -14.48 14.15 8.91
N LEU A 173 -13.29 14.63 9.28
CA LEU A 173 -13.18 15.91 10.01
C LEU A 173 -13.80 17.07 9.22
N GLY A 174 -13.57 17.14 7.90
CA GLY A 174 -14.24 18.09 7.00
C GLY A 174 -15.76 18.02 7.11
N TYR A 175 -16.32 16.82 7.00
CA TYR A 175 -17.75 16.60 7.19
C TYR A 175 -18.25 17.07 8.58
N ILE A 176 -17.50 16.81 9.66
CA ILE A 176 -17.89 17.23 11.01
C ILE A 176 -17.97 18.76 11.15
N ILE A 177 -17.08 19.50 10.46
CA ILE A 177 -17.08 20.98 10.50
C ILE A 177 -18.37 21.53 9.90
N ASP A 178 -18.89 20.90 8.85
CA ASP A 178 -20.09 21.34 8.12
C ASP A 178 -21.39 21.03 8.87
N LEU A 179 -21.36 20.19 9.91
CA LEU A 179 -22.54 19.84 10.68
C LEU A 179 -23.09 21.02 11.51
N PRO A 180 -24.40 21.05 11.82
CA PRO A 180 -24.97 22.01 12.76
C PRO A 180 -24.30 21.93 14.14
N ASP A 181 -24.19 23.06 14.84
CA ASP A 181 -23.54 23.10 16.17
C ASP A 181 -24.23 22.24 17.23
N ALA A 182 -25.54 22.00 17.08
CA ALA A 182 -26.30 21.10 17.95
C ALA A 182 -25.98 19.61 17.69
N HIS A 183 -25.38 19.27 16.55
CA HIS A 183 -25.13 17.89 16.17
C HIS A 183 -24.10 17.23 17.12
N LEU A 184 -24.42 16.04 17.62
CA LEU A 184 -23.63 15.36 18.66
C LEU A 184 -22.18 15.11 18.24
N ALA A 185 -21.92 14.72 16.98
CA ALA A 185 -20.57 14.51 16.47
C ALA A 185 -19.71 15.78 16.48
N LYS A 186 -20.30 16.95 16.18
CA LYS A 186 -19.61 18.24 16.21
C LYS A 186 -19.31 18.65 17.65
N ARG A 187 -20.30 18.51 18.54
CA ARG A 187 -20.10 18.74 19.99
C ARG A 187 -19.02 17.84 20.57
N ALA A 188 -19.08 16.53 20.29
CA ALA A 188 -18.08 15.56 20.76
C ALA A 188 -16.67 15.88 20.24
N THR A 189 -16.55 16.35 19.00
CA THR A 189 -15.25 16.76 18.45
C THR A 189 -14.72 18.04 19.09
N LYS A 190 -15.59 19.05 19.36
CA LYS A 190 -15.22 20.25 20.13
C LYS A 190 -14.68 19.87 21.52
N GLU A 191 -15.38 19.01 22.24
CA GLU A 191 -14.92 18.50 23.55
C GLU A 191 -13.61 17.71 23.42
N SER A 192 -13.47 16.87 22.39
CA SER A 192 -12.23 16.11 22.15
C SER A 192 -11.04 17.03 21.84
N ASP A 193 -11.24 18.18 21.18
CA ASP A 193 -10.19 19.18 20.94
C ASP A 193 -9.81 19.91 22.24
N LEU A 194 -10.79 20.33 23.04
CA LEU A 194 -10.55 20.94 24.35
C LEU A 194 -9.71 20.02 25.25
N LEU A 195 -10.11 18.74 25.37
CA LEU A 195 -9.37 17.74 26.15
C LEU A 195 -7.96 17.50 25.61
N ALA A 196 -7.78 17.48 24.29
CA ALA A 196 -6.47 17.30 23.66
C ALA A 196 -5.51 18.44 23.99
N ARG A 197 -6.01 19.68 24.07
CA ARG A 197 -5.20 20.90 24.29
C ARG A 197 -4.94 21.20 25.75
N GLN A 198 -5.92 20.97 26.62
CA GLN A 198 -5.80 21.33 28.03
C GLN A 198 -5.05 20.28 28.84
N ASN A 199 -5.26 19.00 28.55
CA ASN A 199 -4.78 17.90 29.41
C ASN A 199 -3.85 16.93 28.67
N CYS A 200 -3.43 17.26 27.43
CA CYS A 200 -2.73 16.33 26.54
C CYS A 200 -3.44 14.97 26.45
N ALA A 201 -4.76 14.96 26.62
CA ALA A 201 -5.53 13.75 26.81
C ALA A 201 -5.57 12.94 25.52
N ARG A 202 -5.58 11.61 25.66
CA ARG A 202 -5.76 10.71 24.52
C ARG A 202 -7.20 10.79 24.06
N GLY A 203 -7.39 10.98 22.76
CA GLY A 203 -8.70 11.09 22.14
C GLY A 203 -8.59 11.10 20.63
N TRP A 204 -9.74 11.16 19.97
CA TRP A 204 -9.79 11.14 18.51
C TRP A 204 -9.05 12.35 17.90
N TYR A 205 -9.34 13.56 18.38
CA TYR A 205 -8.72 14.79 17.88
C TYR A 205 -7.21 14.86 18.19
N ALA A 206 -6.79 14.49 19.41
CA ALA A 206 -5.38 14.36 19.78
C ALA A 206 -4.63 13.36 18.88
N GLY A 207 -5.29 12.25 18.53
CA GLY A 207 -4.78 11.27 17.57
C GLY A 207 -4.54 11.89 16.20
N LEU A 208 -5.50 12.66 15.68
CA LEU A 208 -5.35 13.36 14.41
C LEU A 208 -4.24 14.41 14.42
N ILE A 209 -4.15 15.25 15.46
CA ILE A 209 -3.07 16.23 15.62
C ILE A 209 -1.71 15.53 15.47
N ARG A 210 -1.50 14.45 16.24
CA ARG A 210 -0.24 13.70 16.22
C ARG A 210 0.01 13.05 14.86
N LEU A 211 -0.97 12.38 14.28
CA LEU A 211 -0.80 11.69 12.99
C LEU A 211 -0.54 12.66 11.83
N LEU A 212 -1.18 13.83 11.83
CA LEU A 212 -0.93 14.87 10.83
C LEU A 212 0.45 15.50 10.99
N LYS A 213 0.90 15.72 12.23
CA LYS A 213 2.26 16.15 12.50
C LYS A 213 3.26 15.10 11.99
N ASP A 214 3.12 13.85 12.41
CA ASP A 214 4.09 12.78 12.13
C ASP A 214 4.11 12.34 10.66
N ARG A 215 2.95 12.25 10.01
CA ARG A 215 2.83 11.68 8.65
C ARG A 215 2.59 12.71 7.57
N ALA A 216 2.19 13.92 7.91
CA ALA A 216 1.90 14.97 6.93
C ALA A 216 2.71 16.26 7.16
N ASN A 217 3.50 16.36 8.24
CA ASN A 217 4.15 17.59 8.67
C ASN A 217 3.17 18.77 8.70
N PHE A 218 1.95 18.51 9.20
CA PHE A 218 0.87 19.46 9.22
C PHE A 218 0.38 19.67 10.65
N ALA A 219 0.41 20.92 11.12
CA ALA A 219 -0.10 21.29 12.44
C ALA A 219 -1.61 21.56 12.34
N LEU A 220 -2.41 20.67 12.94
CA LEU A 220 -3.86 20.85 12.96
C LEU A 220 -4.25 21.92 14.01
N PRO A 221 -4.91 23.02 13.62
CA PRO A 221 -5.29 24.10 14.54
C PRO A 221 -6.46 23.68 15.46
N ALA A 222 -6.88 24.59 16.34
CA ALA A 222 -8.05 24.38 17.20
C ALA A 222 -9.31 24.17 16.35
N PHE A 223 -10.23 23.36 16.86
CA PHE A 223 -11.42 22.98 16.11
C PHE A 223 -12.25 24.20 15.70
N GLY A 224 -12.36 25.20 16.58
CA GLY A 224 -13.06 26.46 16.30
C GLY A 224 -12.43 27.32 15.21
N SER A 225 -11.17 27.07 14.85
CA SER A 225 -10.45 27.77 13.78
C SER A 225 -10.40 26.97 12.48
N LEU A 226 -11.02 25.79 12.43
CA LEU A 226 -11.02 24.98 11.22
C LEU A 226 -11.92 25.59 10.15
N SER A 227 -11.48 25.49 8.90
CA SER A 227 -12.22 25.89 7.71
C SER A 227 -12.08 24.82 6.63
N PRO A 228 -12.97 24.81 5.61
CA PRO A 228 -12.82 23.92 4.46
C PRO A 228 -11.46 24.03 3.76
N GLN A 229 -10.86 25.22 3.77
CA GLN A 229 -9.52 25.45 3.22
C GLN A 229 -8.44 24.72 4.03
N ILE A 230 -8.48 24.77 5.35
CA ILE A 230 -7.52 24.07 6.22
C ILE A 230 -7.60 22.55 6.00
N ILE A 231 -8.80 22.01 5.78
CA ILE A 231 -8.98 20.59 5.45
C ILE A 231 -8.35 20.26 4.10
N THR A 232 -8.55 21.11 3.10
CA THR A 232 -7.92 20.97 1.77
C THR A 232 -6.39 21.02 1.87
N ASP A 233 -5.85 21.92 2.68
CA ASP A 233 -4.42 22.05 2.92
C ASP A 233 -3.85 20.82 3.64
N ALA A 234 -4.55 20.30 4.65
CA ALA A 234 -4.17 19.06 5.34
C ALA A 234 -4.13 17.87 4.36
N LEU A 235 -5.15 17.72 3.51
CA LEU A 235 -5.20 16.68 2.48
C LEU A 235 -4.06 16.82 1.46
N SER A 236 -3.77 18.05 1.03
CA SER A 236 -2.63 18.36 0.17
C SER A 236 -1.30 17.99 0.84
N SER A 237 -1.15 18.30 2.13
CA SER A 237 0.06 17.98 2.90
C SER A 237 0.26 16.48 3.07
N ILE A 238 -0.81 15.71 3.33
CA ILE A 238 -0.76 14.24 3.37
C ILE A 238 -0.23 13.70 2.05
N ARG A 239 -0.81 14.15 0.92
CA ARG A 239 -0.39 13.70 -0.42
C ARG A 239 1.06 14.08 -0.70
N LYS A 240 1.46 15.32 -0.46
CA LYS A 240 2.83 15.81 -0.68
C LYS A 240 3.84 15.00 0.13
N THR A 241 3.57 14.79 1.42
CA THR A 241 4.48 14.06 2.31
C THR A 241 4.55 12.58 1.94
N MET A 242 3.43 11.92 1.60
CA MET A 242 3.43 10.55 1.09
C MET A 242 4.32 10.40 -0.15
N LEU A 243 4.15 11.26 -1.16
CA LEU A 243 4.93 11.21 -2.40
C LEU A 243 6.41 11.49 -2.12
N ARG A 244 6.72 12.45 -1.24
CA ARG A 244 8.09 12.75 -0.81
C ARG A 244 8.74 11.55 -0.13
N THR A 245 8.05 10.92 0.83
CA THR A 245 8.56 9.75 1.56
C THR A 245 8.82 8.58 0.62
N LEU A 246 7.90 8.31 -0.33
CA LEU A 246 8.11 7.25 -1.33
C LEU A 246 9.30 7.56 -2.24
N ARG A 247 9.41 8.80 -2.74
CA ARG A 247 10.56 9.23 -3.55
C ARG A 247 11.87 9.08 -2.78
N GLN A 248 11.96 9.55 -1.54
CA GLN A 248 13.14 9.36 -0.69
C GLN A 248 13.51 7.88 -0.49
N ARG A 249 12.53 6.99 -0.29
CA ARG A 249 12.79 5.55 -0.18
C ARG A 249 13.33 4.95 -1.47
N LEU A 250 12.87 5.42 -2.62
CA LEU A 250 13.41 5.01 -3.92
C LEU A 250 14.84 5.56 -4.08
N ASP A 251 15.04 6.86 -3.86
CA ASP A 251 16.32 7.56 -4.04
C ASP A 251 17.43 6.96 -3.19
N ASN A 252 17.13 6.63 -1.93
CA ASN A 252 18.07 6.05 -0.99
C ASN A 252 18.35 4.56 -1.24
N SER A 253 17.60 3.90 -2.13
CA SER A 253 17.77 2.46 -2.39
C SER A 253 18.60 2.18 -3.64
N PRO A 254 19.69 1.39 -3.53
CA PRO A 254 20.44 0.95 -4.70
C PRO A 254 19.66 -0.07 -5.56
N LYS A 255 18.51 -0.56 -5.10
CA LYS A 255 17.60 -1.42 -5.88
C LYS A 255 16.76 -0.64 -6.89
N ALA A 256 16.49 0.64 -6.61
CA ALA A 256 15.56 1.42 -7.41
C ALA A 256 16.20 2.06 -8.64
N TYR A 257 17.50 1.86 -8.89
CA TYR A 257 18.23 2.64 -9.89
C TYR A 257 17.63 2.62 -11.30
N LEU A 258 16.98 1.53 -11.74
CA LEU A 258 16.32 1.49 -13.06
C LEU A 258 14.97 2.24 -13.09
N VAL A 259 14.25 2.26 -11.97
CA VAL A 259 12.89 2.81 -11.88
C VAL A 259 12.83 4.22 -11.25
N ARG A 260 13.94 4.69 -10.68
CA ARG A 260 14.07 6.09 -10.21
C ARG A 260 13.90 7.04 -11.38
N ASP A 261 13.04 8.03 -11.18
CA ASP A 261 12.74 9.10 -12.14
C ASP A 261 12.31 8.63 -13.53
N THR A 262 11.76 7.42 -13.64
CA THR A 262 11.19 6.91 -14.88
C THR A 262 10.10 7.86 -15.37
N GLN A 263 10.30 8.35 -16.58
CA GLN A 263 9.31 9.15 -17.29
C GLN A 263 8.17 8.25 -17.73
N VAL A 264 6.98 8.78 -17.70
CA VAL A 264 5.77 8.14 -18.20
C VAL A 264 5.10 9.10 -19.15
N GLU A 265 4.78 8.59 -20.33
CA GLU A 265 3.92 9.25 -21.30
C GLU A 265 2.47 8.80 -21.06
N ASP A 266 1.57 9.76 -20.88
CA ASP A 266 0.14 9.48 -20.77
C ASP A 266 -0.53 9.28 -22.14
N GLU A 267 -1.82 8.97 -22.14
CA GLU A 267 -2.62 8.76 -23.35
C GLU A 267 -2.69 9.99 -24.27
N HIS A 268 -2.35 11.17 -23.76
CA HIS A 268 -2.32 12.44 -24.50
C HIS A 268 -0.89 12.84 -24.91
N GLY A 269 0.09 11.95 -24.75
CA GLY A 269 1.49 12.22 -25.10
C GLY A 269 2.23 13.12 -24.09
N ARG A 270 1.62 13.46 -22.95
CA ARG A 270 2.26 14.31 -21.94
C ARG A 270 3.23 13.48 -21.12
N VAL A 271 4.44 14.01 -20.97
CA VAL A 271 5.51 13.35 -20.24
C VAL A 271 5.56 13.86 -18.81
N SER A 272 5.50 12.96 -17.85
CA SER A 272 5.65 13.29 -16.43
C SER A 272 6.54 12.27 -15.73
N LYS A 273 6.93 12.57 -14.48
CA LYS A 273 7.71 11.65 -13.61
C LYS A 273 6.89 11.31 -12.36
N PRO A 274 5.79 10.55 -12.50
CA PRO A 274 4.94 10.27 -11.36
C PRO A 274 5.62 9.27 -10.43
N VAL A 275 5.60 9.58 -9.12
CA VAL A 275 6.13 8.69 -8.08
C VAL A 275 5.23 7.47 -7.89
N ILE A 276 3.92 7.66 -7.95
CA ILE A 276 2.89 6.62 -7.86
C ILE A 276 2.15 6.58 -9.21
N TYR A 277 2.30 5.50 -9.96
CA TYR A 277 1.63 5.32 -11.24
C TYR A 277 1.52 3.83 -11.57
N LEU A 278 0.43 3.41 -12.23
CA LEU A 278 0.31 2.04 -12.72
C LEU A 278 1.15 1.90 -14.00
N ARG A 279 2.36 1.34 -13.88
CA ARG A 279 3.34 1.36 -14.97
C ARG A 279 2.87 0.57 -16.19
N HIS A 280 3.19 1.10 -17.38
CA HIS A 280 2.86 0.50 -18.68
C HIS A 280 3.31 -0.95 -18.79
N TYR A 281 4.49 -1.31 -18.27
CA TYR A 281 4.97 -2.70 -18.36
C TYR A 281 4.11 -3.70 -17.57
N LEU A 282 3.32 -3.25 -16.59
CA LEU A 282 2.42 -4.11 -15.83
C LEU A 282 1.14 -4.47 -16.60
N THR A 283 0.84 -3.77 -17.71
CA THR A 283 -0.33 -4.03 -18.56
C THR A 283 -0.05 -5.06 -19.65
N ILE A 284 1.19 -5.54 -19.76
CA ILE A 284 1.60 -6.52 -20.75
C ILE A 284 0.86 -7.84 -20.54
N ILE A 285 0.18 -8.31 -21.59
CA ILE A 285 -0.69 -9.49 -21.55
C ILE A 285 0.12 -10.75 -21.23
N ARG A 286 1.23 -10.98 -21.96
CA ARG A 286 2.09 -12.17 -21.77
C ARG A 286 2.72 -12.15 -20.38
N ARG A 287 2.24 -13.04 -19.50
CA ARG A 287 2.65 -13.13 -18.10
C ARG A 287 4.15 -13.32 -17.92
N SER A 288 4.76 -14.23 -18.69
CA SER A 288 6.19 -14.53 -18.60
C SER A 288 7.06 -13.31 -18.91
N HIS A 289 6.69 -12.56 -19.96
CA HIS A 289 7.36 -11.32 -20.37
C HIS A 289 7.24 -10.26 -19.28
N ARG A 290 6.01 -10.03 -18.80
CA ARG A 290 5.72 -9.08 -17.73
C ARG A 290 6.52 -9.40 -16.45
N LEU A 291 6.52 -10.66 -16.02
CA LEU A 291 7.22 -11.08 -14.80
C LEU A 291 8.73 -10.93 -14.93
N ALA A 292 9.32 -11.33 -16.06
CA ALA A 292 10.75 -11.18 -16.30
C ALA A 292 11.17 -9.70 -16.23
N LEU A 293 10.45 -8.82 -16.93
CA LEU A 293 10.73 -7.39 -16.89
C LEU A 293 10.53 -6.81 -15.49
N THR A 294 9.43 -7.16 -14.81
CA THR A 294 9.14 -6.69 -13.44
C THR A 294 10.26 -7.08 -12.47
N LYS A 295 10.69 -8.34 -12.49
CA LYS A 295 11.78 -8.84 -11.64
C LYS A 295 13.10 -8.13 -11.90
N LEU A 296 13.45 -7.94 -13.17
CA LEU A 296 14.66 -7.24 -13.58
C LEU A 296 14.65 -5.77 -13.12
N LEU A 297 13.54 -5.05 -13.29
CA LEU A 297 13.43 -3.65 -12.91
C LEU A 297 13.43 -3.43 -11.39
N LEU A 298 12.80 -4.35 -10.65
CA LEU A 298 12.56 -4.19 -9.22
C LEU A 298 13.58 -4.95 -8.35
N SER A 299 14.72 -5.35 -8.94
CA SER A 299 15.81 -6.05 -8.25
C SER A 299 15.34 -7.32 -7.53
N ASP A 300 14.48 -8.10 -8.18
CA ASP A 300 13.97 -9.40 -7.72
C ASP A 300 14.37 -10.54 -8.69
N HIS A 301 15.60 -10.48 -9.17
CA HIS A 301 16.17 -11.37 -10.18
C HIS A 301 17.46 -12.05 -9.69
N SER A 302 17.87 -13.10 -10.41
CA SER A 302 19.00 -13.99 -10.13
C SER A 302 20.32 -13.58 -10.81
N LEU A 303 20.41 -12.36 -11.34
CA LEU A 303 21.66 -11.90 -11.97
C LEU A 303 22.73 -11.58 -10.92
N ALA A 304 24.01 -11.66 -11.29
CA ALA A 304 25.13 -11.43 -10.37
C ALA A 304 25.04 -10.08 -9.63
N SER A 305 24.53 -9.04 -10.30
CA SER A 305 24.32 -7.71 -9.70
C SER A 305 23.42 -7.69 -8.47
N GLU A 306 22.45 -8.60 -8.36
CA GLU A 306 21.60 -8.77 -7.17
C GLU A 306 22.04 -9.98 -6.33
N ARG A 307 22.40 -11.13 -6.93
CA ARG A 307 22.85 -12.33 -6.19
C ARG A 307 24.02 -12.05 -5.26
N MET A 308 25.05 -11.35 -5.76
CA MET A 308 26.23 -11.06 -4.95
C MET A 308 25.98 -9.99 -3.88
N ARG A 309 24.79 -9.38 -3.82
CA ARG A 309 24.42 -8.50 -2.68
C ARG A 309 24.08 -9.29 -1.43
N TRP A 310 23.73 -10.58 -1.56
CA TRP A 310 23.41 -11.42 -0.41
C TRP A 310 24.66 -11.94 0.31
N LEU A 311 25.84 -11.80 -0.31
CA LEU A 311 27.11 -12.07 0.34
C LEU A 311 27.35 -11.11 1.51
N GLU A 312 28.14 -11.60 2.47
CA GLU A 312 28.67 -10.83 3.59
C GLU A 312 29.41 -9.58 3.10
N LYS A 313 29.39 -8.51 3.88
CA LYS A 313 29.81 -7.17 3.43
C LYS A 313 31.28 -7.12 3.02
N ASP A 314 32.12 -7.86 3.72
CA ASP A 314 33.56 -8.08 3.50
C ASP A 314 33.84 -8.89 2.22
N LYS A 315 32.98 -9.86 1.90
CA LYS A 315 33.09 -10.72 0.70
C LYS A 315 32.34 -10.18 -0.52
N ARG A 316 31.65 -9.04 -0.37
CA ARG A 316 30.78 -8.48 -1.41
C ARG A 316 31.60 -7.72 -2.44
N PRO A 317 31.74 -8.22 -3.69
CA PRO A 317 32.40 -7.45 -4.73
C PRO A 317 31.61 -6.16 -5.03
N PRO A 318 32.31 -5.03 -5.28
CA PRO A 318 31.76 -3.83 -5.89
C PRO A 318 30.93 -4.16 -7.14
N ARG A 319 29.91 -3.34 -7.46
CA ARG A 319 28.95 -3.64 -8.53
C ARG A 319 29.61 -3.87 -9.89
N ASN A 320 30.64 -3.11 -10.23
CA ASN A 320 31.41 -3.21 -11.46
C ASN A 320 32.21 -4.53 -11.56
N LEU A 321 32.55 -5.15 -10.43
CA LEU A 321 33.30 -6.42 -10.39
C LEU A 321 32.38 -7.65 -10.36
N ARG A 322 31.07 -7.48 -10.42
CA ARG A 322 30.09 -8.57 -10.51
C ARG A 322 29.92 -9.00 -11.96
N LEU A 323 30.96 -9.60 -12.51
CA LEU A 323 31.09 -9.85 -13.95
C LEU A 323 29.96 -10.74 -14.50
N CYS A 324 29.63 -10.47 -15.76
CA CYS A 324 28.63 -11.17 -16.54
C CYS A 324 29.08 -12.60 -16.83
N ARG A 325 28.27 -13.59 -16.43
CA ARG A 325 28.54 -15.01 -16.66
C ARG A 325 28.69 -15.38 -18.14
N ASN A 326 28.06 -14.62 -19.04
CA ASN A 326 28.14 -14.89 -20.47
C ASN A 326 29.39 -14.29 -21.14
N CYS A 327 29.75 -13.04 -20.84
CA CYS A 327 30.82 -12.35 -21.56
C CYS A 327 32.09 -12.07 -20.74
N GLY A 328 32.05 -12.18 -19.42
CA GLY A 328 33.19 -11.91 -18.53
C GLY A 328 33.68 -10.45 -18.46
N ASN A 329 33.23 -9.57 -19.36
CA ASN A 329 33.87 -8.26 -19.57
C ASN A 329 33.20 -7.09 -18.83
N SER A 330 31.94 -7.24 -18.45
CA SER A 330 31.11 -6.17 -17.86
C SER A 330 30.29 -6.70 -16.68
N ALA A 331 29.76 -5.81 -15.84
CA ALA A 331 28.89 -6.18 -14.74
C ALA A 331 27.57 -6.83 -15.24
N GLU A 332 27.12 -7.91 -14.60
CA GLU A 332 25.88 -8.62 -14.95
C GLU A 332 24.64 -7.86 -14.44
N THR A 333 24.22 -6.85 -15.19
CA THR A 333 23.07 -6.01 -14.86
C THR A 333 21.92 -6.23 -15.84
N PRO A 334 20.66 -5.96 -15.44
CA PRO A 334 19.52 -6.01 -16.35
C PRO A 334 19.75 -5.26 -17.66
N GLU A 335 20.24 -4.02 -17.58
CA GLU A 335 20.53 -3.20 -18.76
C GLU A 335 21.62 -3.81 -19.66
N HIS A 336 22.67 -4.40 -19.07
CA HIS A 336 23.71 -5.08 -19.81
C HIS A 336 23.15 -6.27 -20.59
N ILE A 337 22.43 -7.19 -19.92
CA ILE A 337 21.92 -8.40 -20.57
C ILE A 337 20.87 -8.11 -21.66
N MET A 338 20.14 -7.00 -21.53
CA MET A 338 19.15 -6.59 -22.51
C MET A 338 19.81 -5.91 -23.71
N PHE A 339 20.73 -4.95 -23.51
CA PHE A 339 21.16 -4.03 -24.57
C PHE A 339 22.63 -4.13 -25.00
N SER A 340 23.50 -4.72 -24.18
CA SER A 340 24.95 -4.67 -24.39
C SER A 340 25.59 -6.04 -24.55
N CYS A 341 25.10 -7.06 -23.84
CA CYS A 341 25.65 -8.41 -23.89
C CYS A 341 25.45 -9.06 -25.27
N LYS A 342 26.50 -9.71 -25.80
CA LYS A 342 26.43 -10.47 -27.05
C LYS A 342 25.86 -11.86 -26.75
N LEU A 343 24.56 -12.03 -26.95
CA LEU A 343 23.88 -13.30 -26.76
C LEU A 343 23.95 -14.15 -28.03
N PRO A 344 23.88 -15.49 -27.92
CA PRO A 344 23.80 -16.38 -29.07
C PRO A 344 22.65 -16.02 -30.02
N GLN A 345 22.87 -16.16 -31.34
CA GLN A 345 21.89 -15.72 -32.35
C GLN A 345 20.54 -16.45 -32.26
N ASN A 346 20.56 -17.72 -31.84
CA ASN A 346 19.38 -18.55 -31.66
C ASN A 346 18.43 -18.06 -30.55
N THR A 347 18.88 -17.15 -29.67
CA THR A 347 18.01 -16.54 -28.66
C THR A 347 16.97 -15.59 -29.27
N GLY A 348 17.24 -14.99 -30.44
CA GLY A 348 16.38 -13.96 -31.02
C GLY A 348 16.51 -12.57 -30.36
N ALA A 349 17.30 -12.44 -29.28
CA ALA A 349 17.48 -11.18 -28.54
C ALA A 349 18.04 -10.05 -29.41
N GLY A 350 18.92 -10.37 -30.37
CA GLY A 350 19.49 -9.39 -31.29
C GLY A 350 18.43 -8.66 -32.13
N LYS A 351 17.45 -9.41 -32.67
CA LYS A 351 16.34 -8.84 -33.47
C LYS A 351 15.48 -7.90 -32.63
N LEU A 352 15.08 -8.35 -31.43
CA LEU A 352 14.27 -7.57 -30.49
C LEU A 352 14.98 -6.28 -30.06
N ARG A 353 16.28 -6.38 -29.78
CA ARG A 353 17.10 -5.24 -29.39
C ARG A 353 17.22 -4.22 -30.53
N SER A 354 17.51 -4.64 -31.76
CA SER A 354 17.55 -3.74 -32.91
C SER A 354 16.21 -3.08 -33.18
N ALA A 355 15.09 -3.78 -32.98
CA ALA A 355 13.75 -3.19 -33.09
C ALA A 355 13.54 -2.08 -32.04
N ILE A 356 13.89 -2.32 -30.77
CA ILE A 356 13.78 -1.30 -29.72
C ILE A 356 14.71 -0.12 -29.99
N LEU A 357 15.96 -0.37 -30.33
CA LEU A 357 16.93 0.70 -30.62
C LEU A 357 16.47 1.55 -31.80
N THR A 358 15.86 0.95 -32.83
CA THR A 358 15.24 1.68 -33.94
C THR A 358 14.07 2.55 -33.47
N MET A 359 13.18 2.03 -32.61
CA MET A 359 12.09 2.82 -32.01
C MET A 359 12.61 3.97 -31.14
N LEU A 360 13.80 3.82 -30.54
CA LEU A 360 14.48 4.85 -29.76
C LEU A 360 15.34 5.80 -30.62
N GLY A 361 15.28 5.71 -31.96
CA GLY A 361 16.04 6.56 -32.88
C GLY A 361 17.50 6.14 -33.12
N LYS A 362 17.96 5.02 -32.55
CA LYS A 362 19.30 4.46 -32.74
C LYS A 362 19.31 3.42 -33.87
N LYS A 363 19.12 3.88 -35.10
CA LYS A 363 19.04 3.02 -36.30
C LYS A 363 20.36 2.26 -36.53
N GLY A 364 20.27 1.01 -36.97
CA GLY A 364 21.43 0.17 -37.34
C GLY A 364 22.21 -0.45 -36.18
N ALA A 365 21.93 -0.07 -34.93
CA ALA A 365 22.59 -0.65 -33.77
C ALA A 365 21.97 -2.01 -33.38
N SER A 366 22.82 -3.01 -33.14
CA SER A 366 22.45 -4.32 -32.58
C SER A 366 23.00 -4.55 -31.17
N GLN A 367 23.81 -3.62 -30.67
CA GLN A 367 24.34 -3.50 -29.31
C GLN A 367 24.58 -2.02 -29.02
N ILE A 368 24.51 -1.63 -27.75
CA ILE A 368 24.97 -0.31 -27.30
C ILE A 368 25.97 -0.46 -26.15
N PRO A 369 26.85 0.52 -25.92
CA PRO A 369 27.73 0.53 -24.77
C PRO A 369 26.96 0.45 -23.45
N ASP A 370 27.54 -0.18 -22.43
CA ASP A 370 26.92 -0.29 -21.09
C ASP A 370 26.61 1.09 -20.48
N SER A 371 27.42 2.10 -20.81
CA SER A 371 27.21 3.50 -20.40
C SER A 371 25.87 4.07 -20.89
N GLU A 372 25.34 3.58 -22.01
CA GLU A 372 24.06 4.02 -22.59
C GLU A 372 22.89 3.09 -22.27
N ALA A 373 23.16 1.86 -21.81
CA ALA A 373 22.16 0.82 -21.63
C ALA A 373 21.07 1.21 -20.60
N THR A 374 21.47 1.84 -19.50
CA THR A 374 20.50 2.32 -18.48
C THR A 374 19.53 3.34 -19.07
N THR A 375 20.03 4.27 -19.88
CA THR A 375 19.21 5.29 -20.54
C THR A 375 18.27 4.65 -21.55
N ALA A 376 18.73 3.66 -22.32
CA ALA A 376 17.89 2.93 -23.25
C ALA A 376 16.73 2.20 -22.56
N VAL A 377 16.98 1.52 -21.43
CA VAL A 377 15.92 0.89 -20.63
C VAL A 377 14.90 1.93 -20.17
N ARG A 378 15.34 3.04 -19.58
CA ARG A 378 14.44 4.09 -19.07
C ARG A 378 13.61 4.73 -20.18
N SER A 379 14.19 4.97 -21.35
CA SER A 379 13.48 5.50 -22.51
C SER A 379 12.45 4.49 -23.04
N ALA A 380 12.78 3.20 -23.07
CA ALA A 380 11.87 2.15 -23.51
C ALA A 380 10.69 1.90 -22.52
N LEU A 381 10.84 2.28 -21.26
CA LEU A 381 9.76 2.22 -20.26
C LEU A 381 8.76 3.37 -20.37
N ARG A 382 9.11 4.45 -21.09
CA ARG A 382 8.33 5.68 -21.15
C ARG A 382 6.98 5.49 -21.84
N SER A 383 6.96 4.75 -22.95
CA SER A 383 5.80 4.60 -23.83
C SER A 383 5.30 3.17 -23.84
N GLN A 384 3.99 3.02 -23.98
CA GLN A 384 3.34 1.72 -24.15
C GLN A 384 3.78 1.01 -25.44
N HIS A 385 4.17 1.74 -26.49
CA HIS A 385 4.58 1.18 -27.77
C HIS A 385 5.90 0.38 -27.69
N THR A 386 6.83 0.83 -26.86
CA THR A 386 8.15 0.21 -26.70
C THR A 386 8.16 -0.90 -25.66
N VAL A 387 7.23 -0.84 -24.69
CA VAL A 387 7.31 -1.67 -23.47
C VAL A 387 7.03 -3.15 -23.73
N ALA A 388 6.20 -3.47 -24.73
CA ALA A 388 5.88 -4.85 -25.09
C ALA A 388 7.12 -5.58 -25.62
N THR A 389 7.82 -4.98 -26.59
CA THR A 389 9.07 -5.50 -27.15
C THR A 389 10.18 -5.54 -26.09
N LEU A 390 10.24 -4.53 -25.22
CA LEU A 390 11.19 -4.53 -24.09
C LEU A 390 10.96 -5.72 -23.15
N ALA A 391 9.72 -6.06 -22.84
CA ALA A 391 9.44 -7.19 -21.96
C ALA A 391 9.74 -8.54 -22.60
N GLU A 392 9.56 -8.65 -23.93
CA GLU A 392 9.97 -9.84 -24.68
C GLU A 392 11.50 -9.98 -24.72
N LEU A 393 12.23 -8.89 -24.94
CA LEU A 393 13.69 -8.86 -24.82
C LEU A 393 14.14 -9.25 -23.41
N ALA A 394 13.52 -8.66 -22.39
CA ALA A 394 13.79 -8.94 -21.00
C ALA A 394 13.59 -10.43 -20.67
N TYR A 395 12.50 -11.03 -21.12
CA TYR A 395 12.24 -12.45 -20.96
C TYR A 395 13.25 -13.33 -21.68
N THR A 396 13.56 -13.02 -22.93
CA THR A 396 14.51 -13.78 -23.75
C THR A 396 15.90 -13.77 -23.12
N SER A 397 16.42 -12.58 -22.80
CA SER A 397 17.71 -12.43 -22.13
C SER A 397 17.70 -13.10 -20.76
N TYR A 398 16.68 -12.87 -19.93
CA TYR A 398 16.65 -13.40 -18.58
C TYR A 398 16.54 -14.93 -18.54
N THR A 399 15.77 -15.53 -19.44
CA THR A 399 15.64 -16.99 -19.56
C THR A 399 16.98 -17.63 -19.93
N TYR A 400 17.75 -17.01 -20.83
CA TYR A 400 19.09 -17.47 -21.16
C TYR A 400 20.02 -17.45 -19.93
N PHE A 401 20.03 -16.37 -19.16
CA PHE A 401 20.87 -16.26 -17.96
C PHE A 401 20.45 -17.17 -16.81
N ASN A 402 19.17 -17.54 -16.74
CA ASN A 402 18.72 -18.57 -15.80
C ASN A 402 19.21 -19.95 -16.22
N LYS A 403 19.17 -20.29 -17.52
CA LYS A 403 19.71 -21.57 -18.00
C LYS A 403 21.21 -21.70 -17.77
N LEU A 404 21.97 -20.62 -18.04
CA LEU A 404 23.40 -20.59 -17.71
C LEU A 404 23.69 -20.82 -16.22
N GLN A 405 22.72 -20.55 -15.34
CA GLN A 405 22.87 -20.84 -13.92
C GLN A 405 22.78 -22.34 -13.65
N ASP A 406 21.77 -22.99 -14.22
CA ASP A 406 21.50 -24.41 -14.01
C ASP A 406 22.63 -25.30 -14.56
N ASP A 407 23.44 -24.78 -15.50
CA ASP A 407 24.63 -25.48 -16.03
C ASP A 407 25.90 -25.29 -15.16
N ILE A 408 25.89 -24.32 -14.22
CA ILE A 408 27.04 -23.99 -13.35
C ILE A 408 26.88 -24.57 -11.92
N GLU A 409 25.63 -24.78 -11.48
CA GLU A 409 25.26 -25.42 -10.20
C GLU A 409 25.14 -26.95 -10.38
#